data_AF-A0A818SLL3-F1
#
_entry.id   AF-A0A818SLL3-F1
#
_cell.length_a   1.000
_cell.length_b   1.000
_cell.length_c   1.000
_cell.angle_alpha   90.00
_cell.angle_beta   90.00
_cell.angle_gamma   90.00
#
_symmetry.space_group_name_H-M   'P 1'
#
loop_
_entity.id
_entity.type
_entity.pdbx_description
1 polymer ?
#
loop_
_entity_poly.entity_id
_entity_poly.type
_entity_poly.pdbx_seq_one_letter_code
_entity_poly.pdbx_strand_id
1 'polypeptide(L)'
;MKTVDKSNDPLISNSFVTCYSDYLVIHLYYFPFGNKKIKYSDIRSCEFYSTDDLGMFSYKLWGMSLTPVWWHCDMKRFMRKNYILLDTNHWPLIGLTMDDNDLINVYHLIKQKMSFNQSSIYNEKLIYDSSKIISQKKT
;
A
#
# COMPACT_ATOMS: atom_id res chain seq x y z
N MET A 1 15.69 3.94 24.31
CA MET A 1 14.48 3.30 23.74
C MET A 1 14.93 2.05 23.00
N LYS A 2 14.51 0.85 23.42
CA LYS A 2 14.84 -0.39 22.71
C LYS A 2 14.14 -0.38 21.36
N THR A 3 14.89 -0.47 20.27
CA THR A 3 14.36 -0.76 18.94
C THR A 3 13.63 -2.08 19.01
N VAL A 4 12.31 -2.05 18.86
CA VAL A 4 11.51 -3.28 18.70
C VAL A 4 12.03 -3.94 17.42
N ASP A 5 12.61 -5.13 17.55
CA ASP A 5 12.93 -5.98 16.41
C ASP A 5 11.63 -6.18 15.62
N LYS A 6 11.54 -5.53 14.45
CA LYS A 6 10.46 -5.79 13.50
C LYS A 6 10.65 -7.23 13.07
N SER A 7 9.73 -8.11 13.46
CA SER A 7 9.72 -9.48 12.94
C SER A 7 9.74 -9.42 11.41
N ASN A 8 10.64 -10.17 10.79
CA ASN A 8 10.69 -10.36 9.34
C ASN A 8 9.63 -11.36 8.86
N ASP A 9 8.73 -11.77 9.74
CA ASP A 9 7.67 -12.71 9.41
C ASP A 9 6.57 -12.01 8.63
N PRO A 10 6.08 -12.63 7.54
CA PRO A 10 4.98 -12.09 6.78
C PRO A 10 3.68 -12.14 7.60
N LEU A 11 2.95 -11.03 7.65
CA LEU A 11 1.61 -10.94 8.25
C LEU A 11 0.56 -11.55 7.32
N ILE A 12 0.73 -11.34 6.02
CA ILE A 12 -0.07 -11.93 4.93
C ILE A 12 0.90 -12.29 3.82
N SER A 13 0.72 -13.45 3.20
CA SER A 13 1.49 -13.82 2.00
C SER A 13 0.62 -14.62 1.04
N ASN A 14 0.52 -14.14 -0.21
CA ASN A 14 -0.13 -14.83 -1.31
C ASN A 14 0.71 -14.69 -2.59
N SER A 15 0.18 -15.16 -3.72
CA SER A 15 0.89 -15.18 -5.01
C SER A 15 1.26 -13.80 -5.56
N PHE A 16 0.58 -12.74 -5.13
CA PHE A 16 0.75 -11.38 -5.67
C PHE A 16 1.28 -10.37 -4.67
N VAL A 17 1.03 -10.57 -3.37
CA VAL A 17 1.44 -9.64 -2.32
C VAL A 17 1.92 -10.39 -1.08
N THR A 18 3.00 -9.88 -0.50
CA THR A 18 3.42 -10.22 0.87
C THR A 18 3.46 -8.95 1.70
N CYS A 19 2.72 -8.94 2.81
CA CYS A 19 2.65 -7.83 3.74
C CYS A 19 3.49 -8.12 4.98
N TYR A 20 4.35 -7.18 5.35
CA TYR A 20 5.19 -7.22 6.55
C TYR A 20 4.71 -6.18 7.56
N SER A 21 5.45 -6.01 8.65
CA SER A 21 5.06 -5.06 9.71
C SER A 21 5.05 -3.60 9.25
N ASP A 22 5.92 -3.20 8.32
CA ASP A 22 6.16 -1.81 7.91
C ASP A 22 6.13 -1.55 6.39
N TYR A 23 6.12 -2.60 5.58
CA TYR A 23 6.02 -2.51 4.13
C TYR A 23 5.23 -3.68 3.55
N LEU A 24 4.84 -3.55 2.29
CA LEU A 24 4.36 -4.65 1.48
C LEU A 24 5.26 -4.84 0.24
N VAL A 25 5.28 -6.05 -0.28
CA VAL A 25 5.95 -6.42 -1.53
C VAL A 25 4.88 -6.88 -2.51
N ILE A 26 4.84 -6.25 -3.67
CA ILE A 26 4.01 -6.67 -4.80
C ILE A 26 4.87 -7.53 -5.71
N HIS A 27 4.50 -8.79 -5.85
CA HIS A 27 5.14 -9.76 -6.72
C HIS A 27 4.75 -9.53 -8.17
N LEU A 28 5.66 -9.87 -9.10
CA LEU A 28 5.42 -9.74 -10.55
C LEU A 28 5.04 -8.31 -10.97
N TYR A 29 5.54 -7.31 -10.25
CA TYR A 29 5.28 -5.90 -10.53
C TYR A 29 6.06 -5.42 -11.77
N TYR A 30 7.31 -5.85 -11.91
CA TYR A 30 8.15 -5.67 -13.10
C TYR A 30 8.34 -7.03 -13.78
N PHE A 31 7.25 -7.62 -14.26
CA PHE A 31 7.25 -8.92 -14.92
C PHE A 31 8.27 -8.95 -16.08
N PRO A 32 9.03 -10.05 -16.26
CA PRO A 32 8.91 -11.34 -15.58
C PRO A 32 9.69 -11.54 -14.27
N PHE A 33 10.55 -10.61 -13.84
CA PHE A 33 11.53 -10.90 -12.77
C PHE A 33 11.52 -9.97 -11.56
N GLY A 34 10.80 -8.84 -11.60
CA GLY A 34 10.88 -7.84 -10.55
C GLY A 34 9.63 -7.69 -9.69
N ASN A 35 9.88 -7.36 -8.43
CA ASN A 35 8.88 -7.03 -7.42
C ASN A 35 8.96 -5.55 -7.08
N LYS A 36 7.91 -5.01 -6.45
CA LYS A 36 7.93 -3.64 -5.91
C LYS A 36 7.68 -3.65 -4.42
N LYS A 37 8.60 -3.07 -3.67
CA LYS A 37 8.48 -2.84 -2.23
C LYS A 37 7.91 -1.45 -1.98
N ILE A 38 6.89 -1.36 -1.12
CA ILE A 38 6.20 -0.11 -0.78
C ILE A 38 6.08 -0.04 0.73
N LYS A 39 6.59 1.03 1.36
CA LYS A 39 6.36 1.26 2.79
C LYS A 39 4.94 1.79 2.98
N TYR A 40 4.28 1.40 4.07
CA TYR A 40 2.94 1.93 4.37
C TYR A 40 2.95 3.45 4.61
N SER A 41 4.09 4.02 4.99
CA SER A 41 4.28 5.48 5.14
C SER A 41 4.19 6.24 3.82
N ASP A 42 4.45 5.56 2.70
CA ASP A 42 4.52 6.19 1.38
C ASP A 42 3.15 6.12 0.68
N ILE A 43 2.19 5.40 1.25
CA ILE A 43 0.83 5.27 0.72
C ILE A 43 -0.01 6.46 1.20
N ARG A 44 -0.44 7.30 0.25
CA ARG A 44 -1.31 8.46 0.48
C ARG A 44 -2.78 8.05 0.54
N SER A 45 -3.22 7.19 -0.36
CA SER A 45 -4.58 6.63 -0.36
C SER A 45 -4.59 5.17 -0.77
N CYS A 46 -5.60 4.45 -0.28
CA CYS A 46 -5.85 3.05 -0.56
C CYS A 46 -7.36 2.90 -0.68
N GLU A 47 -7.83 2.75 -1.92
CA GLU A 47 -9.24 2.68 -2.27
C GLU A 47 -9.60 1.29 -2.79
N PHE A 48 -10.85 0.88 -2.59
CA PHE A 48 -11.39 -0.40 -3.01
C PHE A 48 -12.48 -0.16 -4.04
N TYR A 49 -12.35 -0.74 -5.23
CA TYR A 49 -13.23 -0.50 -6.38
C TYR A 49 -13.70 -1.79 -7.03
N SER A 50 -14.84 -1.72 -7.73
CA SER A 50 -15.30 -2.80 -8.61
C SER A 50 -14.52 -2.74 -9.93
N THR A 51 -14.19 -3.91 -10.50
CA THR A 51 -13.62 -3.97 -11.85
C THR A 51 -14.60 -3.56 -12.93
N ASP A 52 -15.91 -3.55 -12.64
CA ASP A 52 -16.94 -3.06 -13.57
C ASP A 52 -16.78 -1.54 -13.86
N ASP A 53 -16.12 -0.82 -12.94
CA ASP A 53 -15.78 0.60 -13.11
C ASP A 53 -14.58 0.81 -14.04
N LEU A 54 -13.84 -0.25 -14.39
CA LEU A 54 -12.75 -0.19 -15.34
C LEU A 54 -13.32 -0.14 -16.77
N GLY A 55 -13.12 0.98 -17.46
CA GLY A 55 -13.41 1.06 -18.88
C GLY A 55 -12.68 -0.03 -19.68
N MET A 56 -13.25 -0.44 -20.81
CA MET A 56 -12.75 -1.54 -21.68
C MET A 56 -11.24 -1.42 -22.01
N PHE A 57 -10.73 -0.19 -22.16
CA PHE A 57 -9.32 0.07 -22.49
C PHE A 57 -8.38 0.10 -21.28
N SER A 58 -8.92 0.05 -20.06
CA SER A 58 -8.16 0.02 -18.81
C SER A 58 -7.64 -1.39 -18.49
N TYR A 59 -8.16 -2.40 -19.19
CA TYR A 59 -7.82 -3.79 -18.98
C TYR A 59 -6.45 -4.13 -19.60
N LYS A 60 -5.52 -4.54 -18.74
CA LYS A 60 -4.24 -5.15 -19.12
C LYS A 60 -3.94 -6.30 -18.19
N LEU A 61 -3.14 -7.26 -18.65
CA LEU A 61 -2.60 -8.31 -17.79
C LEU A 61 -1.49 -7.79 -16.87
N TRP A 62 -0.66 -6.86 -17.37
CA TRP A 62 0.47 -6.26 -16.67
C TRP A 62 0.82 -4.87 -17.25
N GLY A 63 1.42 -4.02 -16.44
CA GLY A 63 1.90 -2.70 -16.85
C GLY A 63 0.79 -1.67 -16.88
N MET A 64 0.97 -0.62 -17.69
CA MET A 64 0.03 0.49 -17.81
C MET A 64 -0.61 0.52 -19.21
N SER A 65 -1.87 0.94 -19.28
CA SER A 65 -2.61 1.20 -20.54
C SER A 65 -2.74 2.71 -20.79
N LEU A 66 -3.89 3.19 -21.29
CA LEU A 66 -4.22 4.62 -21.41
C LEU A 66 -4.61 5.27 -20.07
N THR A 67 -4.80 4.48 -19.02
CA THR A 67 -5.04 4.99 -17.67
C THR A 67 -3.72 5.12 -16.91
N PRO A 68 -3.60 6.06 -15.94
CA PRO A 68 -2.39 6.24 -15.14
C PRO A 68 -2.26 5.18 -14.02
N VAL A 69 -2.71 3.94 -14.30
CA VAL A 69 -2.69 2.80 -13.37
C VAL A 69 -1.74 1.73 -13.89
N TRP A 70 -0.69 1.46 -13.13
CA TRP A 70 0.23 0.36 -13.38
C TRP A 70 -0.19 -0.87 -12.60
N TRP A 71 -0.34 -1.96 -13.33
CA TRP A 71 -0.78 -3.22 -12.77
C TRP A 71 0.37 -4.22 -12.67
N HIS A 72 0.41 -4.99 -11.59
CA HIS A 72 1.24 -6.21 -11.55
C HIS A 72 0.71 -7.26 -12.53
N CYS A 73 1.48 -8.30 -12.81
CA CYS A 73 1.00 -9.37 -13.68
C CYS A 73 -0.03 -10.25 -12.96
N ASP A 74 -1.27 -10.28 -13.46
CA ASP A 74 -2.33 -11.20 -13.04
C ASP A 74 -3.04 -11.77 -14.28
N MET A 75 -2.69 -13.00 -14.66
CA MET A 75 -3.27 -13.72 -15.79
C MET A 75 -4.78 -13.95 -15.65
N LYS A 76 -5.29 -13.89 -14.41
CA LYS A 76 -6.69 -14.14 -14.08
C LYS A 76 -7.47 -12.84 -13.87
N ARG A 77 -6.90 -11.67 -14.20
CA ARG A 77 -7.53 -10.36 -13.92
C ARG A 77 -8.96 -10.23 -14.46
N PHE A 78 -9.28 -10.87 -15.58
CA PHE A 78 -10.62 -10.76 -16.21
C PHE A 78 -11.71 -11.46 -15.39
N MET A 79 -11.32 -12.33 -14.45
CA MET A 79 -12.24 -13.01 -13.55
C MET A 79 -12.34 -12.32 -12.18
N ARG A 80 -11.57 -11.25 -11.96
CA ARG A 80 -11.56 -10.49 -10.71
C ARG A 80 -12.73 -9.54 -10.74
N LYS A 81 -13.41 -9.40 -9.60
CA LYS A 81 -14.55 -8.48 -9.45
C LYS A 81 -14.15 -7.17 -8.80
N ASN A 82 -13.04 -7.16 -8.07
CA ASN A 82 -12.60 -6.04 -7.27
C ASN A 82 -11.11 -5.80 -7.46
N TYR A 83 -10.68 -4.58 -7.18
CA TYR A 83 -9.28 -4.22 -7.11
C TYR A 83 -9.01 -3.17 -6.03
N ILE A 84 -7.75 -3.09 -5.60
CA ILE A 84 -7.25 -2.01 -4.75
C ILE A 84 -6.50 -1.02 -5.63
N LEU A 85 -6.76 0.27 -5.43
CA LEU A 85 -5.99 1.35 -6.03
C LEU A 85 -5.13 2.03 -4.95
N LEU A 86 -3.82 2.01 -5.13
CA LEU A 86 -2.87 2.67 -4.25
C LEU A 86 -2.30 3.92 -4.91
N ASP A 87 -2.39 5.04 -4.19
CA ASP A 87 -1.61 6.24 -4.45
C ASP A 87 -0.39 6.23 -3.53
N THR A 88 0.81 6.08 -4.11
CA THR A 88 2.07 6.07 -3.35
C THR A 88 2.80 7.42 -3.38
N ASN A 89 2.09 8.50 -3.70
CA ASN A 89 2.64 9.84 -3.95
C ASN A 89 3.70 9.87 -5.08
N HIS A 90 3.67 8.86 -5.94
CA HIS A 90 4.53 8.71 -7.10
C HIS A 90 3.69 8.26 -8.28
N TRP A 91 4.02 8.76 -9.47
CA TRP A 91 3.43 8.28 -10.70
C TRP A 91 4.07 6.94 -11.10
N PRO A 92 3.31 5.96 -11.63
CA PRO A 92 1.84 5.91 -11.74
C PRO A 92 1.13 5.40 -10.47
N LEU A 93 -0.20 5.50 -10.44
CA LEU A 93 -1.02 4.79 -9.44
C LEU A 93 -0.83 3.28 -9.59
N ILE A 94 -1.05 2.52 -8.51
CA ILE A 94 -0.81 1.08 -8.51
C ILE A 94 -2.14 0.36 -8.34
N GLY A 95 -2.47 -0.49 -9.32
CA GLY A 95 -3.62 -1.37 -9.29
C GLY A 95 -3.23 -2.77 -8.84
N LEU A 96 -3.93 -3.30 -7.83
CA LEU A 96 -3.74 -4.64 -7.30
C LEU A 96 -4.98 -5.49 -7.50
N THR A 97 -4.79 -6.71 -8.02
CA THR A 97 -5.84 -7.72 -8.18
C THR A 97 -5.36 -9.06 -7.64
N MET A 98 -6.26 -9.79 -6.99
CA MET A 98 -6.03 -11.15 -6.47
C MET A 98 -7.39 -11.78 -6.17
N ASP A 99 -7.43 -12.96 -5.54
CA ASP A 99 -8.68 -13.55 -5.08
C ASP A 99 -9.39 -12.64 -4.06
N ASP A 100 -10.72 -12.58 -4.09
CA ASP A 100 -11.49 -11.56 -3.35
C ASP A 100 -11.20 -11.58 -1.84
N ASN A 101 -11.08 -12.76 -1.23
CA ASN A 101 -10.76 -12.89 0.19
C ASN A 101 -9.36 -12.33 0.52
N ASP A 102 -8.37 -12.63 -0.33
CA ASP A 102 -7.02 -12.12 -0.17
C ASP A 102 -6.97 -10.60 -0.37
N LEU A 103 -7.70 -10.09 -1.36
CA LEU A 103 -7.81 -8.68 -1.65
C LEU A 103 -8.38 -7.92 -0.45
N ILE A 104 -9.47 -8.40 0.14
CA ILE A 104 -10.11 -7.81 1.32
C ILE A 104 -9.16 -7.80 2.52
N ASN A 105 -8.46 -8.91 2.77
CA ASN A 105 -7.50 -9.01 3.87
C ASN A 105 -6.33 -8.03 3.70
N VAL A 106 -5.77 -7.95 2.49
CA VAL A 106 -4.68 -7.00 2.16
C VAL A 106 -5.17 -5.56 2.29
N TYR A 107 -6.36 -5.24 1.78
CA TYR A 107 -6.96 -3.92 1.91
C TYR A 107 -7.10 -3.47 3.37
N HIS A 108 -7.70 -4.30 4.22
CA HIS A 108 -7.88 -3.97 5.63
C HIS A 108 -6.54 -3.80 6.37
N LEU A 109 -5.55 -4.65 6.08
CA LEU A 109 -4.22 -4.50 6.67
C LEU A 109 -3.56 -3.19 6.24
N ILE A 110 -3.62 -2.81 4.96
CA ILE A 110 -3.07 -1.54 4.49
C ILE A 110 -3.76 -0.36 5.21
N LYS A 111 -5.09 -0.36 5.29
CA LYS A 111 -5.85 0.71 5.98
C LYS A 111 -5.45 0.81 7.45
N GLN A 112 -5.35 -0.32 8.15
CA GLN A 112 -4.91 -0.37 9.55
C GLN A 112 -3.50 0.26 9.71
N LYS A 113 -2.56 -0.10 8.84
CA LYS A 113 -1.18 0.40 8.87
C LYS A 113 -1.10 1.90 8.55
N MET A 114 -1.90 2.39 7.61
CA MET A 114 -2.00 3.81 7.29
C MET A 114 -2.54 4.62 8.48
N SER A 115 -3.61 4.16 9.13
CA SER A 115 -4.17 4.84 10.32
C SER A 115 -3.18 4.90 11.48
N PHE A 116 -2.46 3.81 11.75
CA PHE A 116 -1.44 3.77 12.79
C PHE A 116 -0.31 4.80 12.53
N ASN A 117 0.15 4.90 11.29
CA ASN A 117 1.19 5.87 10.91
C ASN A 117 0.72 7.32 11.11
N GLN A 118 -0.53 7.64 10.75
CA GLN A 118 -1.09 8.98 10.95
C GLN A 118 -1.16 9.35 12.44
N SER A 119 -1.61 8.42 13.30
CA SER A 119 -1.64 8.64 14.75
C SER A 119 -0.25 8.81 15.35
N SER A 120 0.75 8.04 14.88
CA SER A 120 2.15 8.19 15.32
C SER A 120 2.72 9.56 14.98
N ILE A 121 2.52 10.03 13.73
CA ILE A 121 3.01 11.34 13.26
C ILE A 121 2.38 12.48 14.07
N TYR A 122 1.08 12.40 14.35
CA TYR A 122 0.39 13.40 15.16
C TYR A 122 0.97 13.49 16.58
N ASN A 123 1.21 12.34 17.21
CA ASN A 123 1.79 12.28 18.55
C ASN A 123 3.21 12.83 18.60
N GLU A 124 4.06 12.50 17.61
CA GLU A 124 5.42 13.05 17.52
C GLU A 124 5.42 14.57 17.36
N LYS A 125 4.52 15.10 16.52
CA LYS A 125 4.38 16.55 16.32
C LYS A 125 3.97 17.27 17.60
N LEU A 126 3.01 16.73 18.35
CA LEU A 126 2.62 17.28 19.66
C LEU A 126 3.76 17.30 20.67
N ILE A 127 4.55 16.23 20.74
CA ILE A 127 5.72 16.14 21.63
C ILE A 127 6.77 17.19 21.24
N TYR A 128 7.05 17.32 19.95
CA TYR A 128 7.99 18.31 19.43
C TYR A 128 7.56 19.75 19.77
N ASP A 129 6.31 20.11 19.47
CA ASP A 129 5.79 21.45 19.74
C ASP A 129 5.78 21.76 21.25
N SER A 130 5.45 20.78 22.09
CA SER A 130 5.51 20.93 23.56
C SER A 130 6.94 21.17 24.06
N SER A 131 7.93 20.47 23.50
CA SER A 131 9.34 20.61 23.90
C SER A 131 9.92 21.99 23.57
N LYS A 132 9.51 22.60 22.44
CA LYS A 132 9.90 23.96 22.06
C LYS A 132 9.35 25.02 23.00
N ILE A 133 8.09 24.88 23.41
CA ILE A 133 7.45 25.80 24.37
C ILE A 133 8.21 25.79 25.71
N ILE A 134 8.62 24.62 26.18
CA ILE A 134 9.38 24.48 27.44
C ILE A 134 10.77 25.12 27.32
N SER A 135 11.42 25.00 26.16
CA SER A 135 12.73 25.62 25.91
C SER A 135 12.67 27.15 25.87
N GLN A 136 11.57 27.74 25.42
CA GLN A 136 11.41 29.21 25.33
C GLN A 136 11.07 29.85 26.67
N LYS A 137 10.46 29.12 27.61
CA LYS A 137 10.12 29.63 28.96
C LYS A 137 11.28 29.60 29.97
N LYS A 138 12.46 29.13 29.58
CA LYS A 138 13.67 29.05 30.43
C LYS A 138 14.69 30.16 30.16
N THR A 139 14.31 31.20 29.41
CA THR A 139 15.12 32.40 29.15
C THR A 139 14.40 33.61 29.72
#